data_AF-A0A8D0Q5E2-F1
#
_entry.id   AF-A0A8D0Q5E2-F1
#
_cell.length_a   1.000
_cell.length_b   1.000
_cell.length_c   1.000
_cell.angle_alpha   90.00
_cell.angle_beta   90.00
_cell.angle_gamma   90.00
#
_symmetry.space_group_name_H-M   'P 1'
#
loop_
_entity.id
_entity.type
_entity.pdbx_description
1 polymer ?
#
loop_
_entity_poly.entity_id
_entity_poly.type
_entity_poly.pdbx_seq_one_letter_code
_entity_poly.pdbx_strand_id
1 'polypeptide(L)' 'MAGRIASFLKNAWAKEPVLVASFAIGGLAIILPSLSPYTNYAIRINRATPYNYPGEWEPRPVLGLLVLG' A
#
# COMPACT_ATOMS: atom_id res chain seq x y z
N MET A 1 2.43 22.49 -29.20
CA MET A 1 1.61 22.06 -28.05
C MET A 1 2.40 22.12 -26.73
N ALA A 2 3.53 21.41 -26.60
CA ALA A 2 4.32 21.32 -25.37
C ALA A 2 4.77 22.67 -24.78
N GLY A 3 5.17 23.63 -25.62
CA GLY A 3 5.56 24.97 -25.17
C GLY A 3 4.45 25.76 -24.46
N ARG A 4 3.18 25.55 -24.86
CA ARG A 4 2.01 26.21 -24.22
C ARG A 4 1.68 25.60 -22.86
N ILE A 5 1.88 24.30 -22.71
CA ILE A 5 1.67 23.58 -21.44
C ILE A 5 2.75 23.99 -20.43
N ALA A 6 4.01 24.02 -20.87
CA ALA A 6 5.13 24.44 -20.02
C ALA A 6 5.00 25.90 -19.54
N SER A 7 4.56 26.82 -20.42
CA SER A 7 4.32 28.22 -20.01
C SER A 7 3.15 28.36 -19.03
N PHE A 8 2.06 27.61 -19.24
CA PHE A 8 0.94 27.56 -18.29
C PHE A 8 1.37 27.03 -16.93
N LEU A 9 2.09 25.91 -16.87
CA LEU A 9 2.60 25.32 -15.61
C LEU A 9 3.51 26.29 -14.86
N LYS A 10 4.44 26.95 -15.55
CA LYS A 10 5.30 27.99 -14.94
C LYS A 10 4.47 29.13 -14.34
N ASN A 11 3.46 29.61 -15.06
CA ASN A 11 2.59 30.69 -14.58
C ASN A 11 1.71 30.24 -13.40
N ALA A 12 1.14 29.04 -13.46
CA ALA A 12 0.33 28.47 -12.39
C ALA A 12 1.15 28.24 -11.11
N TRP A 13 2.40 27.78 -11.26
CA TRP A 13 3.30 27.62 -10.12
C TRP A 13 3.72 28.95 -9.49
N ALA A 14 3.90 30.00 -10.30
CA ALA A 14 4.23 31.34 -9.79
C ALA A 14 3.05 32.01 -9.06
N LYS A 15 1.80 31.73 -9.45
CA LYS A 15 0.61 32.37 -8.89
C LYS A 15 -0.04 31.58 -7.77
N GLU A 16 -0.17 30.27 -7.95
CA GLU A 16 -0.92 29.37 -7.06
C GLU A 16 -0.11 28.10 -6.78
N PRO A 17 1.09 28.22 -6.18
CA PRO A 17 2.00 27.09 -5.98
C PRO A 17 1.38 25.98 -5.13
N VAL A 18 0.54 26.35 -4.15
CA VAL A 18 -0.12 25.40 -3.24
C VAL A 18 -1.08 24.49 -4.01
N LEU A 19 -1.87 25.04 -4.94
CA LEU A 19 -2.80 24.26 -5.74
C LEU A 19 -2.04 23.33 -6.69
N VAL A 20 -1.03 23.84 -7.40
CA VAL A 20 -0.21 23.01 -8.30
C VAL A 20 0.45 21.85 -7.55
N ALA A 21 1.02 22.10 -6.36
CA ALA A 21 1.61 21.07 -5.53
C ALA A 21 0.56 20.04 -5.06
N SER A 22 -0.62 20.49 -4.62
CA SER A 22 -1.68 19.57 -4.16
C SER A 22 -2.14 18.60 -5.26
N PHE A 23 -2.35 19.10 -6.48
CA PHE A 23 -2.75 18.26 -7.61
C PHE A 23 -1.62 17.32 -8.06
N ALA A 24 -0.37 17.79 -8.05
CA ALA A 24 0.78 16.95 -8.36
C ALA A 24 0.94 15.81 -7.33
N ILE A 25 0.90 16.13 -6.03
CA ILE A 25 1.01 15.15 -4.94
C ILE A 25 -0.16 14.18 -4.97
N GLY A 26 -1.40 14.68 -5.11
CA GLY A 26 -2.60 13.84 -5.18
C GLY A 26 -2.59 12.93 -6.40
N GLY A 27 -2.21 13.45 -7.58
CA GLY A 27 -2.07 12.65 -8.79
C GLY A 27 -1.01 11.55 -8.65
N LEU A 28 0.15 11.89 -8.07
CA LEU A 28 1.20 10.92 -7.79
C LEU A 28 0.74 9.86 -6.77
N ALA A 29 0.01 10.25 -5.72
CA ALA A 29 -0.50 9.31 -4.72
C ALA A 29 -1.47 8.27 -5.31
N ILE A 30 -2.20 8.62 -6.38
CA ILE A 30 -3.11 7.69 -7.09
C ILE A 30 -2.34 6.76 -8.03
N ILE A 31 -1.34 7.30 -8.75
CA ILE A 31 -0.64 6.56 -9.82
C ILE A 31 0.50 5.69 -9.27
N LEU A 32 1.23 6.16 -8.26
CA LEU A 32 2.41 5.47 -7.74
C LEU A 32 2.13 4.06 -7.18
N PRO A 33 1.03 3.80 -6.45
CA PRO A 33 0.77 2.47 -5.90
C PRO A 33 0.63 1.37 -6.96
N SER A 34 0.08 1.68 -8.14
CA SER A 34 -0.11 0.70 -9.22
C SER A 34 1.16 0.45 -10.02
N LEU A 35 2.07 1.43 -10.09
CA LEU A 35 3.38 1.28 -10.74
C LEU A 35 4.45 0.70 -9.81
N SER A 36 4.27 0.83 -8.49
CA SER A 36 5.28 0.41 -7.52
C SER A 36 5.29 -1.10 -7.31
N PRO A 37 6.43 -1.80 -7.50
CA PRO A 37 6.55 -3.22 -7.17
C PRO A 37 6.45 -3.46 -5.65
N TYR A 38 6.64 -2.42 -4.83
CA TYR A 38 6.66 -2.52 -3.37
C TYR A 38 5.27 -2.62 -2.73
N THR A 39 4.21 -2.18 -3.41
CA THR A 39 2.84 -2.26 -2.90
C THR A 39 2.44 -3.70 -2.54
N ASN A 40 2.90 -4.69 -3.33
CA ASN A 40 2.65 -6.11 -3.06
C ASN A 40 3.31 -6.61 -1.77
N TYR A 41 4.51 -6.13 -1.44
CA TYR A 41 5.20 -6.53 -0.21
C TYR A 41 4.48 -6.01 1.03
N ALA A 42 3.95 -4.77 1.00
CA ALA A 42 3.15 -4.23 2.09
C ALA A 42 1.91 -5.11 2.37
N ILE A 43 1.22 -5.57 1.33
CA ILE A 43 0.07 -6.50 1.47
C ILE A 43 0.51 -7.82 2.12
N ARG A 44 1.63 -8.39 1.68
CA ARG A 44 2.15 -9.66 2.22
C ARG A 44 2.53 -9.54 3.68
N ILE A 45 3.16 -8.43 4.10
CA ILE A 45 3.50 -8.15 5.49
C ILE A 45 2.22 -8.10 6.34
N ASN A 46 1.21 -7.33 5.89
CA ASN A 46 -0.07 -7.22 6.61
C ASN A 46 -0.82 -8.55 6.74
N ARG A 47 -0.63 -9.49 5.79
CA ARG A 47 -1.20 -10.85 5.86
C ARG A 47 -0.39 -11.79 6.76
N ALA A 48 0.92 -11.59 6.84
CA ALA A 48 1.80 -12.42 7.64
C ALA A 48 1.70 -12.12 9.14
N THR A 49 1.22 -10.93 9.53
CA THR A 49 1.01 -10.56 10.93
C THR A 49 -0.23 -11.25 11.50
N PRO A 50 -0.09 -12.21 12.44
CA PRO A 50 -1.22 -12.93 13.01
C PRO A 50 -1.91 -12.08 14.08
N TYR A 51 -3.12 -11.57 13.78
CA TYR A 51 -3.94 -10.84 14.76
C TYR A 51 -4.89 -11.74 15.57
N ASN A 52 -5.26 -12.89 15.01
CA ASN A 52 -6.09 -13.88 15.68
C ASN A 52 -5.21 -15.04 16.16
N TYR A 53 -5.66 -15.76 17.19
CA TYR A 53 -4.99 -16.98 17.63
C TYR A 53 -4.92 -17.92 16.42
N PRO A 54 -3.71 -18.32 15.98
CA PRO A 54 -3.61 -19.31 14.94
C PRO A 54 -4.23 -20.57 15.51
N GLY A 55 -5.31 -21.07 14.89
CA GLY A 55 -5.88 -22.37 15.24
C GLY A 55 -4.73 -23.36 15.38
N GLU A 56 -4.73 -24.09 16.49
CA GLU A 56 -3.64 -24.95 16.92
C GLU A 56 -2.98 -25.68 15.73
N TRP A 57 -1.71 -25.37 15.49
CA TRP A 57 -0.96 -25.81 14.32
C TRP A 57 -0.06 -27.02 14.60
N GLU A 58 -0.27 -27.71 15.72
CA GLU A 58 0.49 -28.90 16.09
C GLU A 58 -0.38 -30.17 15.93
N PRO A 59 0.03 -31.20 15.18
CA PRO A 59 -0.53 -32.53 15.39
C PRO A 59 -0.07 -33.02 16.76
N ARG A 60 -0.83 -32.75 17.83
CA ARG A 60 -0.51 -33.24 19.17
C ARG A 60 -0.62 -34.78 19.18
N PRO A 61 0.46 -35.56 19.34
CA PRO A 61 0.37 -37.01 19.49
C PRO A 61 -0.28 -37.44 20.83
N VAL A 62 -0.62 -36.48 21.71
CA VAL A 62 -1.07 -36.73 23.08
C VAL A 62 -2.60 -36.75 23.27
N LEU A 63 -3.39 -36.30 22.29
CA LEU A 63 -4.86 -36.35 22.38
C LEU A 63 -5.45 -37.73 22.02
N GLY A 64 -4.70 -38.58 21.33
CA GLY A 64 -5.11 -39.96 21.03
C GLY A 64 -5.00 -40.93 22.21
N LEU A 65 -4.23 -40.59 23.27
CA LEU A 65 -4.02 -41.47 24.43
C LEU A 65 -5.04 -41.26 25.55
N LEU A 66 -5.69 -40.08 25.60
CA LEU A 66 -6.65 -39.74 26.66
C LEU A 66 -8.11 -40.11 26.33
N VAL A 67 -8.39 -40.51 25.08
CA VAL A 67 -9.75 -40.90 24.63
C VAL A 67 -9.95 -42.44 24.63
N LEU A 68 -8.89 -43.21 24.91
CA LEU A 68 -8.91 -44.68 25.01
C LEU A 68 -8.69 -45.22 26.44
N GLY A 69 -8.92 -44.38 27.46
CA GLY A 69 -8.89 -44.76 28.87
C GLY A 69 -10.26 -44.76 29.51
#